data_AF-A0A433UHK4-F1
#
_entry.id   AF-A0A433UHK4-F1
#
_cell.length_a   1.000
_cell.length_b   1.000
_cell.length_c   1.000
_cell.angle_alpha   90.00
_cell.angle_beta   90.00
_cell.angle_gamma   90.00
#
_symmetry.space_group_name_H-M   'P 1'
#
loop_
_entity.id
_entity.type
_entity.pdbx_description
1 polymer ?
#
loop_
_entity_poly.entity_id
_entity_poly.type
_entity_poly.pdbx_seq_one_letter_code
_entity_poly.pdbx_strand_id
1 'polypeptide(L)'
;MHTCDNIYSGFHVDTTITVVRPGLVVMNAERVGEQNLPSLFKGWDIIYIEQIVDTGYIDTALCSEWIGMNFLMVNPNLAVVDKNQYPLIRELEKRNVDVIPLQLRHSRTLGGGFHCVTLDVRRQGSLENYCA
;
A
#
# COMPACT_ATOMS: atom_id res chain seq x y z
N MET A 1 0.97 -21.31 2.82
CA MET A 1 1.59 -20.19 3.56
C MET A 1 2.77 -19.72 2.71
N HIS A 2 2.82 -18.44 2.33
CA HIS A 2 3.98 -17.87 1.64
C HIS A 2 4.79 -17.06 2.66
N THR A 3 6.02 -17.50 2.96
CA THR A 3 6.92 -16.80 3.86
C THR A 3 7.64 -15.69 3.09
N CYS A 4 7.61 -14.47 3.63
CA CYS A 4 8.35 -13.33 3.10
C CYS A 4 9.41 -12.93 4.13
N ASP A 5 10.66 -13.27 3.83
CA ASP A 5 11.77 -13.05 4.76
C ASP A 5 12.44 -11.71 4.49
N ASN A 6 12.90 -11.05 5.57
CA ASN A 6 13.70 -9.83 5.49
C ASN A 6 13.03 -8.65 4.76
N ILE A 7 11.69 -8.53 4.83
CA ILE A 7 10.95 -7.41 4.23
C ILE A 7 10.73 -6.25 5.21
N TYR A 8 10.40 -6.52 6.48
CA TYR A 8 10.18 -5.51 7.52
C TYR A 8 10.03 -6.20 8.88
N SER A 9 10.63 -5.66 9.94
CA SER A 9 10.53 -6.17 11.31
C SER A 9 9.40 -5.54 12.14
N GLY A 10 8.65 -4.59 11.57
CA GLY A 10 7.53 -3.95 12.26
C GLY A 10 6.24 -4.76 12.20
N PHE A 11 5.22 -4.26 12.89
CA PHE A 11 4.02 -5.02 13.26
C PHE A 11 3.12 -5.42 12.07
N HIS A 12 2.98 -4.57 11.05
CA HIS A 12 2.04 -4.75 9.92
C HIS A 12 2.75 -4.59 8.56
N VAL A 13 2.30 -5.36 7.55
CA VAL A 13 2.89 -5.42 6.20
C VAL A 13 2.34 -4.35 5.24
N ASP A 14 1.24 -3.72 5.60
CA ASP A 14 0.41 -2.80 4.80
C ASP A 14 1.00 -1.39 4.62
N THR A 15 2.26 -1.19 5.03
CA THR A 15 3.11 -0.04 4.70
C THR A 15 4.42 -0.47 4.01
N THR A 16 4.50 -1.75 3.64
CA THR A 16 5.64 -2.38 2.95
C THR A 16 5.20 -2.92 1.59
N ILE A 17 4.08 -3.64 1.54
CA ILE A 17 3.51 -4.24 0.33
C ILE A 17 2.01 -3.93 0.31
N THR A 18 1.55 -3.22 -0.71
CA THR A 18 0.12 -2.93 -0.93
C THR A 18 -0.31 -3.45 -2.29
N VAL A 19 -1.12 -4.49 -2.31
CA VAL A 19 -1.61 -5.12 -3.55
C VAL A 19 -2.72 -4.25 -4.16
N VAL A 20 -2.61 -3.93 -5.45
CA VAL A 20 -3.56 -3.07 -6.16
C VAL A 20 -4.60 -3.91 -6.89
N ARG A 21 -4.14 -4.76 -7.81
CA ARG A 21 -4.95 -5.69 -8.60
C ARG A 21 -4.07 -6.85 -9.10
N PRO A 22 -4.63 -7.94 -9.66
CA PRO A 22 -3.82 -8.98 -10.29
C PRO A 22 -2.79 -8.40 -11.27
N GLY A 23 -1.51 -8.73 -11.06
CA GLY A 23 -0.41 -8.23 -11.88
C GLY A 23 0.12 -6.84 -11.51
N LEU A 24 -0.41 -6.17 -10.49
CA LEU A 24 0.07 -4.85 -10.04
C LEU A 24 0.17 -4.74 -8.51
N VAL A 25 1.36 -4.35 -8.02
CA VAL A 25 1.64 -4.17 -6.60
C VAL A 25 2.43 -2.90 -6.35
N VAL A 26 2.17 -2.24 -5.22
CA VAL A 26 2.95 -1.10 -4.72
C VAL A 26 3.88 -1.61 -3.62
N MET A 27 5.16 -1.24 -3.69
CA MET A 27 6.19 -1.63 -2.73
C MET A 27 6.91 -0.42 -2.15
N ASN A 28 7.24 -0.54 -0.87
CA ASN A 28 8.11 0.41 -0.20
C ASN A 28 9.56 0.11 -0.60
N ALA A 29 10.18 1.01 -1.36
CA ALA A 29 11.52 0.80 -1.91
C ALA A 29 12.64 0.77 -0.84
N GLU A 30 12.41 1.34 0.35
CA GLU A 30 13.36 1.26 1.46
C GLU A 30 13.41 -0.14 2.09
N ARG A 31 12.32 -0.90 1.94
CA ARG A 31 12.09 -2.16 2.63
C ARG A 31 12.20 -3.36 1.70
N VAL A 32 11.76 -3.21 0.46
CA VAL A 32 11.76 -4.27 -0.55
C VAL A 32 12.46 -3.77 -1.81
N GLY A 33 13.52 -4.47 -2.19
CA GLY A 33 14.22 -4.33 -3.46
C GLY A 33 14.32 -5.66 -4.18
N GLU A 34 15.18 -5.76 -5.19
CA GLU A 34 15.32 -6.98 -6.00
C GLU A 34 15.75 -8.21 -5.17
N GLN A 35 16.63 -8.00 -4.18
CA GLN A 35 17.22 -9.06 -3.35
C GLN A 35 16.23 -9.75 -2.41
N ASN A 36 15.14 -9.08 -2.03
CA ASN A 36 14.14 -9.58 -1.07
C ASN A 36 12.70 -9.45 -1.60
N LEU A 37 12.55 -9.29 -2.92
CA LEU A 37 11.26 -9.31 -3.59
C LEU A 37 10.58 -10.68 -3.39
N PRO A 38 9.37 -10.74 -2.80
CA PRO A 38 8.66 -12.01 -2.66
C PRO A 38 8.42 -12.64 -4.03
N SER A 39 8.75 -13.93 -4.16
CA SER A 39 8.68 -14.66 -5.44
C SER A 39 7.28 -14.65 -6.08
N LEU A 40 6.24 -14.46 -5.27
CA LEU A 40 4.84 -14.38 -5.71
C LEU A 40 4.54 -13.17 -6.62
N PHE A 41 5.37 -12.13 -6.57
CA PHE A 41 5.24 -10.93 -7.43
C PHE A 41 6.17 -10.97 -8.64
N LYS A 42 6.86 -12.09 -8.90
CA LYS A 42 7.66 -12.24 -10.13
C LYS A 42 6.73 -12.10 -11.35
N GLY A 43 7.12 -11.25 -12.30
CA GLY A 43 6.35 -10.98 -13.50
C GLY A 43 5.19 -9.98 -13.32
N TRP A 44 4.92 -9.51 -12.10
CA TRP A 44 3.98 -8.42 -11.87
C TRP A 44 4.64 -7.07 -12.18
N ASP A 45 3.83 -6.08 -12.53
CA ASP A 45 4.25 -4.68 -12.53
C ASP A 45 4.36 -4.21 -11.07
N ILE A 46 5.49 -3.57 -10.76
CA ILE A 46 5.83 -3.13 -9.41
C ILE A 46 6.03 -1.62 -9.42
N ILE A 47 5.23 -0.94 -8.59
CA ILE A 47 5.43 0.47 -8.27
C ILE A 47 6.33 0.54 -7.03
N TYR A 48 7.61 0.82 -7.23
CA TYR A 48 8.51 1.15 -6.13
C TYR A 48 8.29 2.61 -5.71
N ILE A 49 7.72 2.81 -4.53
CA ILE A 49 7.60 4.14 -3.92
C ILE A 49 8.87 4.40 -3.13
N GLU A 50 9.65 5.37 -3.59
CA GLU A 50 10.89 5.80 -2.95
C GLU A 50 10.66 6.90 -1.92
N GLN A 51 9.57 7.65 -2.03
CA GLN A 51 9.28 8.79 -1.17
C GLN A 51 7.77 8.91 -0.92
N ILE A 52 7.42 9.23 0.31
CA ILE A 52 6.05 9.52 0.75
C ILE A 52 6.01 10.93 1.33
N VAL A 53 4.87 11.61 1.23
CA VAL A 53 4.71 12.93 1.83
C VAL A 53 4.50 12.76 3.32
N ASP A 54 5.36 13.36 4.13
CA ASP A 54 5.15 13.41 5.58
C ASP A 54 3.95 14.32 5.92
N THR A 55 2.90 13.73 6.47
CA THR A 55 1.68 14.44 6.90
C THR A 55 1.76 15.01 8.32
N GLY A 56 2.88 14.82 9.01
CA GLY A 56 3.10 15.24 10.40
C GLY A 56 2.36 14.38 11.43
N TYR A 57 2.56 14.70 12.71
CA TYR A 57 1.90 14.08 13.85
C TYR A 57 1.77 15.07 15.01
N ILE A 58 0.89 14.74 15.95
CA ILE A 58 0.74 15.43 17.25
C ILE A 58 1.36 14.55 18.34
N ASP A 59 2.18 15.16 19.21
CA ASP A 59 2.89 14.59 20.36
C ASP A 59 3.83 13.42 20.05
N THR A 60 3.28 12.25 19.71
CA THR A 60 4.02 11.02 19.42
C THR A 60 3.55 10.41 18.11
N ALA A 61 4.49 9.99 17.27
CA ALA A 61 4.20 9.18 16.08
C ALA A 61 4.14 7.70 16.47
N LEU A 62 2.97 7.08 16.32
CA LEU A 62 2.80 5.64 16.52
C LEU A 62 3.18 4.82 15.29
N CYS A 63 3.30 5.45 14.12
CA CYS A 63 3.82 4.80 12.91
C CYS A 63 4.70 5.74 12.08
N SER A 64 5.47 5.12 11.17
CA SER A 64 6.31 5.84 10.21
C SER A 64 5.46 6.64 9.21
N GLU A 65 6.06 7.61 8.54
CA GLU A 65 5.44 8.34 7.42
C GLU A 65 4.93 7.44 6.29
N TRP A 66 5.51 6.24 6.15
CA TRP A 66 5.06 5.18 5.24
C TRP A 66 3.59 4.76 5.42
N ILE A 67 2.90 5.21 6.46
CA ILE A 67 1.45 5.13 6.56
C ILE A 67 0.72 5.76 5.38
N GLY A 68 1.36 6.68 4.64
CA GLY A 68 0.81 7.21 3.38
C GLY A 68 0.58 6.16 2.28
N MET A 69 1.26 5.00 2.35
CA MET A 69 1.03 3.87 1.44
C MET A 69 -0.17 3.00 1.83
N ASN A 70 -0.79 3.25 2.98
CA ASN A 70 -1.87 2.46 3.53
C ASN A 70 -3.22 2.87 2.92
N PHE A 71 -3.34 2.74 1.60
CA PHE A 71 -4.54 3.07 0.84
C PHE A 71 -5.47 1.86 0.72
N LEU A 72 -6.74 2.11 0.37
CA LEU A 72 -7.75 1.07 0.22
C LEU A 72 -8.16 0.93 -1.25
N MET A 73 -8.05 -0.28 -1.82
CA MET A 73 -8.68 -0.59 -3.10
C MET A 73 -10.18 -0.85 -2.91
N VAL A 74 -11.02 -0.08 -3.62
CA VAL A 74 -12.48 -0.27 -3.66
C VAL A 74 -12.84 -1.36 -4.67
N ASN A 75 -12.22 -1.29 -5.85
CA ASN A 75 -12.30 -2.29 -6.92
C ASN A 75 -10.94 -2.30 -7.67
N PRO A 76 -10.71 -3.17 -8.67
CA PRO A 76 -9.41 -3.29 -9.32
C PRO A 76 -8.84 -2.00 -9.94
N ASN A 77 -9.69 -1.00 -10.23
CA ASN A 77 -9.30 0.24 -10.91
C ASN A 77 -9.62 1.49 -10.09
N LEU A 78 -9.98 1.37 -8.80
CA LEU A 78 -10.35 2.51 -7.96
C LEU A 78 -9.78 2.39 -6.55
N ALA A 79 -8.97 3.36 -6.15
CA ALA A 79 -8.32 3.42 -4.84
C ALA A 79 -8.78 4.66 -4.03
N VAL A 80 -8.82 4.55 -2.70
CA VAL A 80 -8.92 5.68 -1.77
C VAL A 80 -7.54 5.92 -1.17
N VAL A 81 -6.94 7.06 -1.48
CA VAL A 81 -5.57 7.42 -1.09
C VAL A 81 -5.59 8.74 -0.31
N ASP A 82 -4.62 8.95 0.59
CA ASP A 82 -4.50 10.26 1.22
C ASP A 82 -4.17 11.33 0.17
N LYS A 83 -4.95 12.40 0.16
CA LYS A 83 -4.92 13.47 -0.85
C LYS A 83 -3.56 14.16 -0.96
N ASN A 84 -2.73 14.09 0.08
CA ASN A 84 -1.41 14.72 0.09
C ASN A 84 -0.35 13.83 -0.60
N GLN A 85 -0.65 12.55 -0.86
CA GLN A 85 0.30 11.58 -1.43
C GLN A 85 0.38 11.66 -2.95
N TYR A 86 0.62 12.87 -3.48
CA TYR A 86 0.64 13.13 -4.92
C TYR A 86 1.58 12.20 -5.73
N PRO A 87 2.78 11.82 -5.25
CA PRO A 87 3.64 10.89 -5.99
C PRO A 87 2.97 9.52 -6.19
N LEU A 88 2.40 8.96 -5.12
CA LEU A 88 1.68 7.69 -5.15
C LEU A 88 0.43 7.76 -6.06
N ILE A 89 -0.35 8.85 -5.93
CA ILE A 89 -1.54 9.07 -6.75
C ILE A 89 -1.18 9.05 -8.24
N ARG A 90 -0.12 9.78 -8.64
CA ARG A 90 0.32 9.83 -10.04
C ARG A 90 0.77 8.47 -10.57
N GLU A 91 1.47 7.67 -9.77
CA GLU A 91 1.91 6.33 -10.19
C GLU A 91 0.74 5.36 -10.39
N LEU A 92 -0.31 5.47 -9.56
CA LEU A 92 -1.55 4.73 -9.71
C LEU A 92 -2.31 5.16 -10.98
N GLU A 93 -2.48 6.47 -11.18
CA GLU A 93 -3.18 7.03 -12.35
C GLU A 93 -2.48 6.64 -13.68
N LYS A 94 -1.14 6.67 -13.73
CA LYS A 94 -0.35 6.19 -14.89
C LYS A 94 -0.66 4.74 -15.28
N ARG A 95 -1.14 3.93 -14.33
CA ARG A 95 -1.49 2.51 -14.51
C ARG A 95 -2.99 2.28 -14.61
N ASN A 96 -3.77 3.34 -14.90
CA ASN A 96 -5.21 3.30 -15.04
C ASN A 96 -5.89 2.81 -13.75
N VAL A 97 -5.44 3.33 -12.61
CA VAL A 97 -6.12 3.20 -11.33
C VAL A 97 -6.59 4.60 -10.94
N ASP A 98 -7.91 4.80 -10.98
CA ASP A 98 -8.55 6.02 -10.53
C ASP A 98 -8.38 6.18 -9.02
N VAL A 99 -8.28 7.43 -8.56
CA VAL A 99 -8.10 7.73 -7.14
C VAL A 99 -9.22 8.63 -6.63
N ILE A 100 -9.78 8.26 -5.47
CA ILE A 100 -10.58 9.14 -4.62
C ILE A 100 -9.65 9.72 -3.55
N PRO A 101 -9.22 10.99 -3.66
CA PRO A 101 -8.31 11.60 -2.70
C PRO A 101 -9.08 12.06 -1.44
N LEU A 102 -8.90 11.37 -0.32
CA LEU A 102 -9.48 11.72 0.99
C LEU A 102 -8.37 12.03 2.01
N GLN A 103 -8.70 12.34 3.27
CA GLN A 103 -7.68 12.64 4.27
C GLN A 103 -8.00 12.02 5.63
N LEU A 104 -7.01 11.34 6.21
CA LEU A 104 -6.99 10.93 7.61
C LEU A 104 -5.85 11.68 8.33
N ARG A 105 -6.17 12.87 8.85
CA ARG A 105 -5.16 13.84 9.34
C ARG A 105 -4.22 13.27 10.41
N HIS A 106 -4.72 12.39 11.26
CA HIS A 106 -3.98 11.88 12.43
C HIS A 106 -3.45 10.45 12.22
N SER A 107 -3.27 10.02 10.96
CA SER A 107 -2.79 8.66 10.66
C SER A 107 -1.46 8.32 11.34
N ARG A 108 -0.49 9.24 11.35
CA ARG A 108 0.80 9.02 12.04
C ARG A 108 0.68 8.98 13.57
N THR A 109 -0.22 9.80 14.13
CA THR A 109 -0.46 9.83 15.58
C THR A 109 -1.21 8.59 16.06
N LEU A 110 -2.21 8.12 15.31
CA LEU A 110 -3.06 6.99 15.72
C LEU A 110 -2.62 5.65 15.13
N GLY A 111 -1.64 5.63 14.23
CA GLY A 111 -1.06 4.40 13.69
C GLY A 111 -1.88 3.73 12.60
N GLY A 112 -2.69 4.46 11.82
CA GLY A 112 -3.59 3.83 10.85
C GLY A 112 -3.94 4.69 9.63
N GLY A 113 -3.87 4.09 8.43
CA GLY A 113 -4.38 4.67 7.19
C GLY A 113 -5.72 4.03 6.79
N PHE A 114 -6.15 4.23 5.53
CA PHE A 114 -7.45 3.76 5.06
C PHE A 114 -7.61 2.24 5.15
N HIS A 115 -6.56 1.48 4.85
CA HIS A 115 -6.59 0.03 4.97
C HIS A 115 -6.68 -0.40 6.44
N CYS A 116 -5.86 0.16 7.33
CA CYS A 116 -5.86 -0.20 8.76
C CYS A 116 -7.21 0.07 9.45
N VAL A 117 -7.95 1.11 9.03
CA VAL A 117 -9.23 1.50 9.66
C VAL A 117 -10.46 0.87 9.01
N THR A 118 -10.27 -0.08 8.09
CA THR A 118 -11.37 -0.76 7.40
C THR A 118 -11.22 -2.28 7.46
N LEU A 119 -12.33 -2.98 7.25
CA LEU A 119 -12.37 -4.43 7.13
C LEU A 119 -13.34 -4.80 5.99
N ASP A 120 -12.81 -5.32 4.91
CA ASP A 120 -13.56 -5.70 3.71
C ASP A 120 -14.21 -7.07 3.86
N VAL A 121 -15.41 -7.08 4.43
CA VAL A 121 -16.18 -8.32 4.70
C VAL A 121 -16.74 -9.01 3.45
N ARG A 122 -16.79 -8.30 2.30
CA ARG A 122 -17.29 -8.85 1.03
C ARG A 122 -16.74 -8.09 -0.18
N ARG A 123 -16.20 -8.82 -1.15
CA ARG A 123 -15.86 -8.36 -2.51
C ARG A 123 -16.51 -9.30 -3.53
N GLN A 124 -16.89 -8.79 -4.70
CA GLN A 124 -17.43 -9.62 -5.77
C GLN A 124 -16.28 -10.32 -6.53
N GLY A 125 -16.35 -11.64 -6.67
CA GLY A 125 -15.34 -12.44 -7.36
C GLY A 125 -15.42 -13.93 -7.02
N SER A 126 -14.44 -14.68 -7.51
CA SER A 126 -14.22 -16.10 -7.22
C SER A 126 -12.83 -16.33 -6.61
N LEU A 127 -12.61 -17.54 -6.06
CA LEU A 127 -11.27 -17.95 -5.65
C LEU A 127 -10.41 -18.24 -6.89
N GLU A 128 -9.27 -17.57 -7.01
CA GLU A 128 -8.37 -17.64 -8.17
C GLU A 128 -6.90 -17.69 -7.72
N ASN A 129 -5.99 -18.01 -8.63
CA ASN A 129 -4.54 -18.03 -8.40
C ASN A 129 -3.84 -17.02 -9.31
N TYR A 130 -3.07 -16.11 -8.72
CA TYR A 130 -2.35 -15.04 -9.41
C TYR A 130 -0.83 -15.12 -9.25
N CYS A 131 -0.32 -16.21 -8.68
CA CYS A 131 1.10 -16.41 -8.35
C CYS A 131 1.81 -17.41 -9.30
N ALA A 132 1.22 -17.69 -10.47
CA ALA A 132 1.69 -18.71 -11.42
C ALA A 132 2.84 -18.20 -12.29
#